data_AF-E6SBJ5-F1
#
_entry.id   AF-E6SBJ5-F1
#
_cell.length_a   1.000
_cell.length_b   1.000
_cell.length_c   1.000
_cell.angle_alpha   90.00
_cell.angle_beta   90.00
_cell.angle_gamma   90.00
#
_symmetry.space_group_name_H-M   'P 1'
#
loop_
_entity.id
_entity.type
_entity.pdbx_description
1 polymer ?
#
loop_
_entity_poly.entity_id
_entity_poly.type
_entity_poly.pdbx_seq_one_letter_code
_entity_poly.pdbx_strand_id
1 'polypeptide(L)'
;MSLRARRTSLLAFTTTALVSTVLPISIVAAPTAAAATYPRSVSVALVPNSSGRVNNGGFLPTMGFPDGYVPTFTDVAPDSIVQDVANPLTGFDTVVFNGICDIDTFLSNAIFKARVEGFVQAGGKLIIWDSECTSTDYSKFALPFKTSNPGAAGASGTLTDVENNTLSSTDPQSPLYVDTVAVSTGTDAVGDANVFTTYDPNWFVDLKATNVLGVNGPAHAYAKLGQGLVIYSGLDKDDMGWGGFDATSSSGAVHLNRIWLLELLQPWDPDGLPRTLPAGTTHEYVALGDSYSAGEGLSPYLPGTDQPSISEPNHNVCHRSDQAYSYVLHDRYYTKPPLPMFVACSGSITNDLFAPNNAVNMKLDGSAPEDPQLDAITSQTKLVTLTMGGNDVGFVDIVSACAANLIAWVPSCQNTKVKLWAPNPPRFYEKSLSSIVDSRMQALKGTASASTFPLFGDSPARAYGQAKPIHSWSAILKEIKKRAAPDAKIIIAGYPQLLSDKNGYVWDAPGSSYLTIGRVGPTNILIRKGPASWIRSKIAEANQGIRAAAEGMNDPNVQYADVAAEFTGHAIGDSEPWIFLVTGSGKDDLDSRSLHPTADGQKAYELAVAKALNKTPS
;
A
#
# COMPACT_ATOMS: atom_id res chain seq x y z
N MET A 1 19.85 -12.56 72.07
CA MET A 1 20.77 -12.18 73.17
C MET A 1 21.88 -11.32 72.56
N SER A 2 22.17 -10.18 73.19
CA SER A 2 23.17 -9.14 72.82
C SER A 2 22.73 -8.01 71.88
N LEU A 3 22.51 -6.84 72.50
CA LEU A 3 22.41 -5.50 71.92
C LEU A 3 23.79 -4.97 71.50
N ARG A 4 23.83 -4.03 70.54
CA ARG A 4 24.82 -2.95 70.56
C ARG A 4 24.26 -1.64 70.00
N ALA A 5 24.29 -0.62 70.86
CA ALA A 5 23.93 0.76 70.64
C ALA A 5 25.06 1.58 69.98
N ARG A 6 24.72 2.74 69.40
CA ARG A 6 25.56 3.96 69.30
C ARG A 6 24.61 5.14 68.98
N ARG A 7 24.28 5.97 69.98
CA ARG A 7 24.94 7.22 70.43
C ARG A 7 24.56 8.44 69.59
N THR A 8 23.70 9.24 70.21
CA THR A 8 23.39 10.65 70.00
C THR A 8 24.59 11.56 70.31
N SER A 9 24.74 12.65 69.55
CA SER A 9 25.45 13.87 69.96
C SER A 9 24.71 15.10 69.40
N LEU A 10 24.24 15.97 70.29
CA LEU A 10 23.71 17.32 70.05
C LEU A 10 24.88 18.33 70.02
N LEU A 11 24.81 19.35 69.16
CA LEU A 11 25.37 20.73 69.32
C LEU A 11 25.13 21.47 67.99
N ALA A 12 24.87 22.77 67.86
CA ALA A 12 24.30 23.85 68.64
C ALA A 12 24.12 24.98 67.59
N PHE A 13 23.06 25.77 67.71
CA PHE A 13 22.67 26.83 66.78
C PHE A 13 23.67 27.99 66.73
N THR A 14 23.93 28.49 65.52
CA THR A 14 24.22 29.92 65.29
C THR A 14 23.41 30.40 64.09
N THR A 15 22.59 31.40 64.37
CA THR A 15 21.67 32.12 63.48
C THR A 15 22.38 33.15 62.62
N THR A 16 22.06 33.20 61.33
CA THR A 16 22.14 34.43 60.53
C THR A 16 20.88 34.53 59.69
N ALA A 17 20.10 35.58 59.96
CA ALA A 17 18.87 35.90 59.25
C ALA A 17 19.17 36.53 57.89
N LEU A 18 18.43 36.12 56.86
CA LEU A 18 18.12 36.98 55.72
C LEU A 18 16.60 37.11 55.62
N VAL A 19 16.16 38.36 55.65
CA VAL A 19 14.78 38.82 55.55
C VAL A 19 14.24 38.48 54.16
N SER A 20 13.13 37.74 54.08
CA SER A 20 12.26 37.71 52.91
C SER A 20 10.89 38.22 53.32
N THR A 21 10.50 39.34 52.73
CA THR A 21 9.16 39.93 52.81
C THR A 21 8.13 38.96 52.22
N VAL A 22 7.21 38.49 53.05
CA VAL A 22 6.03 37.73 52.61
C VAL A 22 4.97 38.72 52.15
N LEU A 23 4.70 38.77 50.84
CA LEU A 23 3.48 39.34 50.28
C LEU A 23 2.40 38.24 50.23
N PRO A 24 1.15 38.51 50.63
CA PRO A 24 0.09 37.52 50.55
C PRO A 24 -0.32 37.32 49.08
N ILE A 25 -0.03 36.14 48.53
CA ILE A 25 -0.58 35.71 47.25
C ILE A 25 -2.07 35.45 47.46
N SER A 26 -2.90 36.36 46.99
CA SER A 26 -4.33 36.08 46.81
C SER A 26 -4.45 35.12 45.63
N ILE A 27 -4.80 33.86 45.91
CA ILE A 27 -5.19 32.90 44.88
C ILE A 27 -6.57 33.34 44.40
N VAL A 28 -6.61 34.15 43.36
CA VAL A 28 -7.81 34.31 42.54
C VAL A 28 -7.91 33.04 41.71
N ALA A 29 -8.87 32.17 42.04
CA ALA A 29 -9.23 31.08 41.17
C ALA A 29 -9.64 31.68 39.82
N ALA A 30 -8.92 31.33 38.75
CA ALA A 30 -9.35 31.64 37.40
C ALA A 30 -10.76 31.09 37.19
N PRO A 31 -11.68 31.85 36.59
CA PRO A 31 -12.99 31.31 36.26
C PRO A 31 -12.75 30.13 35.31
N THR A 32 -13.24 28.96 35.69
CA THR A 32 -13.41 27.84 34.77
C THR A 32 -14.27 28.35 33.63
N ALA A 33 -13.64 28.62 32.47
CA ALA A 33 -14.37 28.87 31.24
C ALA A 33 -15.28 27.67 31.01
N ALA A 34 -16.59 27.92 30.92
CA ALA A 34 -17.52 26.92 30.44
C ALA A 34 -17.03 26.46 29.07
N ALA A 35 -16.92 25.14 28.86
CA ALA A 35 -16.56 24.57 27.57
C ALA A 35 -17.55 25.11 26.52
N ALA A 36 -17.06 25.97 25.63
CA ALA A 36 -17.84 26.45 24.51
C ALA A 36 -17.93 25.30 23.51
N THR A 37 -19.10 24.65 23.42
CA THR A 37 -19.38 23.72 22.33
C THR A 37 -19.53 24.53 21.05
N TYR A 38 -18.55 24.43 20.15
CA TYR A 38 -18.58 25.08 18.85
C TYR A 38 -19.13 24.12 17.79
N PRO A 39 -20.37 24.34 17.29
CA PRO A 39 -20.95 23.46 16.28
C PRO A 39 -20.40 23.74 14.86
N ARG A 40 -19.77 24.89 14.63
CA ARG A 40 -19.21 25.36 13.35
C ARG A 40 -18.41 26.66 13.55
N SER A 41 -17.61 27.05 12.56
CA SER A 41 -16.88 28.34 12.54
C SER A 41 -17.83 29.54 12.52
N VAL A 42 -17.53 30.62 13.24
CA VAL A 42 -18.37 31.84 13.25
C VAL A 42 -17.52 33.09 13.13
N SER A 43 -16.44 33.18 13.90
CA SER A 43 -15.46 34.26 13.90
C SER A 43 -14.14 33.72 13.40
N VAL A 44 -13.82 34.02 12.14
CA VAL A 44 -12.69 33.43 11.41
C VAL A 44 -11.60 34.48 11.16
N ALA A 45 -10.39 34.21 11.65
CA ALA A 45 -9.20 34.95 11.26
C ALA A 45 -8.61 34.34 9.99
N LEU A 46 -8.56 35.11 8.90
CA LEU A 46 -8.01 34.68 7.62
C LEU A 46 -6.55 35.18 7.52
N VAL A 47 -5.60 34.24 7.50
CA VAL A 47 -4.16 34.49 7.55
C VAL A 47 -3.48 33.79 6.39
N PRO A 48 -3.06 34.44 5.32
CA PRO A 48 -3.25 35.84 4.93
C PRO A 48 -4.70 36.11 4.50
N ASN A 49 -4.96 37.29 3.92
CA ASN A 49 -6.27 37.72 3.43
C ASN A 49 -6.90 36.77 2.39
N SER A 50 -8.10 37.10 1.91
CA SER A 50 -8.84 36.27 0.93
C SER A 50 -8.07 35.93 -0.36
N SER A 51 -7.09 36.74 -0.74
CA SER A 51 -6.29 36.50 -1.95
C SER A 51 -5.09 35.59 -1.70
N GLY A 52 -4.59 35.43 -0.47
CA GLY A 52 -3.32 34.72 -0.27
C GLY A 52 -2.10 35.65 -0.29
N ARG A 53 -0.95 35.15 0.17
CA ARG A 53 0.27 35.97 0.32
C ARG A 53 1.06 36.11 -0.98
N VAL A 54 0.97 35.10 -1.84
CA VAL A 54 1.74 35.00 -3.10
C VAL A 54 0.82 34.48 -4.22
N ASN A 55 -0.40 35.02 -4.30
CA ASN A 55 -1.46 34.50 -5.16
C ASN A 55 -1.12 34.53 -6.65
N ASN A 56 -1.23 33.38 -7.32
CA ASN A 56 -1.31 33.30 -8.78
C ASN A 56 -2.65 32.69 -9.25
N GLY A 57 -3.60 32.51 -8.33
CA GLY A 57 -4.76 31.67 -8.49
C GLY A 57 -6.06 32.17 -7.84
N GLY A 58 -7.00 31.25 -7.58
CA GLY A 58 -8.37 31.50 -7.12
C GLY A 58 -8.47 32.02 -5.67
N PHE A 59 -9.66 32.04 -5.07
CA PHE A 59 -9.85 32.54 -3.70
C PHE A 59 -10.83 31.68 -2.89
N LEU A 60 -10.60 31.58 -1.57
CA LEU A 60 -11.54 30.92 -0.68
C LEU A 60 -12.83 31.75 -0.56
N PRO A 61 -14.02 31.18 -0.84
CA PRO A 61 -15.29 31.88 -0.70
C PRO A 61 -15.51 32.33 0.76
N THR A 62 -15.77 33.63 0.97
CA THR A 62 -16.03 34.21 2.30
C THR A 62 -17.51 34.58 2.51
N MET A 63 -18.36 34.36 1.51
CA MET A 63 -19.79 34.66 1.54
C MET A 63 -20.58 33.73 0.63
N GLY A 64 -21.92 33.77 0.74
CA GLY A 64 -22.81 32.99 -0.14
C GLY A 64 -23.06 31.54 0.33
N PHE A 65 -22.73 31.21 1.57
CA PHE A 65 -22.98 29.89 2.14
C PHE A 65 -24.49 29.59 2.28
N PRO A 66 -24.90 28.31 2.19
CA PRO A 66 -26.30 27.92 2.25
C PRO A 66 -26.89 27.99 3.66
N ASP A 67 -28.20 27.75 3.76
CA ASP A 67 -28.95 27.54 5.02
C ASP A 67 -28.79 28.66 6.07
N GLY A 68 -28.59 29.89 5.61
CA GLY A 68 -28.42 31.06 6.48
C GLY A 68 -27.14 31.03 7.31
N TYR A 69 -26.14 30.23 6.92
CA TYR A 69 -24.82 30.25 7.53
C TYR A 69 -24.05 31.49 7.09
N VAL A 70 -23.69 32.37 8.03
CA VAL A 70 -23.02 33.65 7.74
C VAL A 70 -21.85 33.87 8.71
N PRO A 71 -20.71 33.15 8.53
CA PRO A 71 -19.51 33.40 9.31
C PRO A 71 -18.91 34.78 8.96
N THR A 72 -18.19 35.36 9.92
CA THR A 72 -17.44 36.61 9.73
C THR A 72 -15.97 36.29 9.51
N PHE A 73 -15.41 36.78 8.41
CA PHE A 73 -13.97 36.68 8.12
C PHE A 73 -13.29 38.00 8.40
N THR A 74 -12.19 37.97 9.13
CA THR A 74 -11.33 39.13 9.38
C THR A 74 -9.92 38.80 8.94
N ASP A 75 -9.37 39.61 8.04
CA ASP A 75 -7.99 39.45 7.61
C ASP A 75 -7.03 39.78 8.76
N VAL A 76 -6.10 38.88 9.04
CA VAL A 76 -5.05 39.07 10.03
C VAL A 76 -3.69 38.89 9.35
N ALA A 77 -2.89 39.96 9.34
CA ALA A 77 -1.57 39.91 8.73
C ALA A 77 -0.65 38.96 9.52
N PRO A 78 0.07 38.02 8.87
CA PRO A 78 0.96 37.09 9.56
C PRO A 78 2.06 37.83 10.35
N ASP A 79 2.51 38.97 9.86
CA ASP A 79 3.50 39.82 10.55
C ASP A 79 2.97 40.45 11.85
N SER A 80 1.65 40.59 12.01
CA SER A 80 1.08 41.03 13.30
C SER A 80 1.11 39.91 14.35
N ILE A 81 1.11 38.65 13.91
CA ILE A 81 1.15 37.48 14.78
C ILE A 81 2.57 37.28 15.34
N VAL A 82 3.62 37.61 14.58
CA VAL A 82 5.03 37.50 15.05
C VAL A 82 5.42 38.59 16.06
N GLN A 83 4.68 39.70 16.12
CA GLN A 83 5.05 40.87 16.94
C GLN A 83 4.78 40.62 18.43
N ASP A 84 5.69 41.07 19.30
CA ASP A 84 5.53 41.06 20.76
C ASP A 84 4.60 42.17 21.27
N VAL A 85 3.40 42.22 20.69
CA VAL A 85 2.28 43.11 21.07
C VAL A 85 1.06 42.26 21.43
N ALA A 86 -0.12 42.85 21.60
CA ALA A 86 -1.35 42.09 21.86
C ALA A 86 -1.57 40.99 20.80
N ASN A 87 -1.95 39.78 21.24
CA ASN A 87 -2.16 38.65 20.33
C ASN A 87 -3.38 38.91 19.42
N PRO A 88 -3.18 39.07 18.10
CA PRO A 88 -4.28 39.41 17.18
C PRO A 88 -5.26 38.25 16.98
N LEU A 89 -4.94 37.02 17.40
CA LEU A 89 -5.83 35.87 17.30
C LEU A 89 -6.88 35.80 18.42
N THR A 90 -6.87 36.75 19.36
CA THR A 90 -7.82 36.78 20.47
C THR A 90 -9.23 37.12 19.97
N GLY A 91 -10.23 36.31 20.35
CA GLY A 91 -11.64 36.53 20.01
C GLY A 91 -12.11 35.82 18.74
N PHE A 92 -11.22 35.12 18.05
CA PHE A 92 -11.57 34.20 16.96
C PHE A 92 -11.85 32.80 17.51
N ASP A 93 -12.70 32.05 16.80
CA ASP A 93 -12.93 30.63 17.06
C ASP A 93 -12.19 29.73 16.06
N THR A 94 -11.90 30.28 14.87
CA THR A 94 -11.21 29.60 13.78
C THR A 94 -10.11 30.48 13.21
N VAL A 95 -8.95 29.89 12.94
CA VAL A 95 -7.87 30.51 12.16
C VAL A 95 -7.74 29.71 10.86
N VAL A 96 -7.62 30.41 9.74
CA VAL A 96 -7.44 29.80 8.42
C VAL A 96 -6.11 30.27 7.87
N PHE A 97 -5.20 29.33 7.63
CA PHE A 97 -4.02 29.56 6.81
C PHE A 97 -4.42 29.47 5.34
N ASN A 98 -4.18 30.54 4.57
CA ASN A 98 -4.65 30.69 3.19
C ASN A 98 -3.52 31.09 2.22
N GLY A 99 -2.60 30.19 1.90
CA GLY A 99 -1.48 30.47 1.00
C GLY A 99 -0.32 31.19 1.69
N ILE A 100 0.13 30.70 2.86
CA ILE A 100 1.38 31.12 3.51
C ILE A 100 2.56 30.31 2.95
N CYS A 101 3.06 30.66 1.77
CA CYS A 101 4.08 29.84 1.08
C CYS A 101 5.45 29.78 1.77
N ASP A 102 5.72 30.71 2.69
CA ASP A 102 6.93 30.81 3.49
C ASP A 102 6.71 30.41 4.96
N ILE A 103 5.72 29.56 5.23
CA ILE A 103 5.29 29.17 6.58
C ILE A 103 6.43 28.69 7.50
N ASP A 104 7.47 28.04 6.96
CA ASP A 104 8.65 27.61 7.73
C ASP A 104 9.34 28.80 8.44
N THR A 105 9.37 29.97 7.78
CA THR A 105 9.91 31.21 8.35
C THR A 105 9.09 31.66 9.55
N PHE A 106 7.77 31.57 9.47
CA PHE A 106 6.85 31.96 10.54
C PHE A 106 6.86 30.96 11.70
N LEU A 107 6.87 29.66 11.41
CA LEU A 107 6.98 28.61 12.42
C LEU A 107 8.36 28.62 13.13
N SER A 108 9.39 29.17 12.50
CA SER A 108 10.69 29.41 13.14
C SER A 108 10.65 30.53 14.18
N ASN A 109 9.68 31.44 14.09
CA ASN A 109 9.47 32.49 15.08
C ASN A 109 8.68 31.93 16.27
N ALA A 110 9.30 31.97 17.46
CA ALA A 110 8.72 31.38 18.67
C ALA A 110 7.37 32.02 19.09
N ILE A 111 7.17 33.32 18.83
CA ILE A 111 5.92 34.03 19.17
C ILE A 111 4.80 33.55 18.26
N PHE A 112 5.04 33.52 16.95
CA PHE A 112 4.06 33.04 15.98
C PHE A 112 3.65 31.60 16.24
N LYS A 113 4.65 30.71 16.38
CA LYS A 113 4.44 29.30 16.69
C LYS A 113 3.61 29.12 17.96
N ALA A 114 4.00 29.79 19.05
CA ALA A 114 3.29 29.68 20.32
C ALA A 114 1.85 30.20 20.26
N ARG A 115 1.59 31.27 19.50
CA ARG A 115 0.23 31.82 19.35
C ARG A 115 -0.69 30.91 18.55
N VAL A 116 -0.22 30.38 17.43
CA VAL A 116 -1.01 29.50 16.55
C VAL A 116 -1.26 28.16 17.22
N GLU A 117 -0.21 27.50 17.70
CA GLU A 117 -0.36 26.19 18.37
C GLU A 117 -1.09 26.33 19.70
N GLY A 118 -0.81 27.38 20.47
CA GLY A 118 -1.50 27.66 21.72
C GLY A 118 -2.99 27.95 21.51
N PHE A 119 -3.35 28.63 20.42
CA PHE A 119 -4.75 28.86 20.04
C PHE A 119 -5.49 27.54 19.81
N VAL A 120 -4.93 26.62 19.02
CA VAL A 120 -5.54 25.31 18.78
C VAL A 120 -5.56 24.48 20.06
N GLN A 121 -4.45 24.42 20.80
CA GLN A 121 -4.37 23.67 22.06
C GLN A 121 -5.43 24.10 23.09
N ALA A 122 -5.79 25.39 23.07
CA ALA A 122 -6.81 25.98 23.94
C ALA A 122 -8.26 25.79 23.45
N GLY A 123 -8.49 25.08 22.34
CA GLY A 123 -9.83 24.78 21.82
C GLY A 123 -10.24 25.55 20.57
N GLY A 124 -9.32 26.27 19.92
CA GLY A 124 -9.56 26.88 18.61
C GLY A 124 -9.47 25.85 17.46
N LYS A 125 -10.06 26.17 16.31
CA LYS A 125 -9.91 25.39 15.06
C LYS A 125 -8.90 26.04 14.13
N LEU A 126 -7.95 25.27 13.61
CA LEU A 126 -7.04 25.71 12.55
C LEU A 126 -7.39 24.97 11.25
N ILE A 127 -7.58 25.70 10.16
CA ILE A 127 -7.73 25.14 8.82
C ILE A 127 -6.55 25.62 7.98
N ILE A 128 -5.94 24.76 7.18
CA ILE A 128 -4.77 25.07 6.35
C ILE A 128 -5.12 24.83 4.88
N TRP A 129 -5.08 25.88 4.07
CA TRP A 129 -5.26 25.91 2.60
C TRP A 129 -4.05 26.62 1.97
N ASP A 130 -2.92 25.92 1.87
CA ASP A 130 -1.66 26.47 1.32
C ASP A 130 -1.24 25.78 0.00
N SER A 131 -2.20 25.29 -0.77
CA SER A 131 -2.00 24.45 -1.97
C SER A 131 -1.24 25.11 -3.12
N GLU A 132 -1.39 26.42 -3.34
CA GLU A 132 -0.69 27.13 -4.43
C GLU A 132 0.81 27.37 -4.19
N CYS A 133 1.33 26.92 -3.06
CA CYS A 133 2.69 27.16 -2.65
C CYS A 133 3.61 26.02 -3.08
N THR A 134 4.68 26.34 -3.80
CA THR A 134 5.67 25.35 -4.27
C THR A 134 6.65 24.87 -3.18
N SER A 135 6.64 25.47 -1.99
CA SER A 135 7.65 25.21 -0.95
C SER A 135 7.14 25.22 0.50
N THR A 136 5.90 24.81 0.76
CA THR A 136 5.39 24.69 2.14
C THR A 136 6.08 23.58 2.92
N ASP A 137 6.64 23.93 4.09
CA ASP A 137 7.27 22.99 5.02
C ASP A 137 6.75 23.25 6.43
N TYR A 138 5.98 22.29 6.95
CA TYR A 138 5.37 22.32 8.27
C TYR A 138 6.16 21.50 9.30
N SER A 139 7.41 21.11 9.02
CA SER A 139 8.23 20.29 9.92
C SER A 139 8.49 20.90 11.30
N LYS A 140 8.30 22.22 11.45
CA LYS A 140 8.40 22.93 12.73
C LYS A 140 7.08 23.06 13.47
N PHE A 141 5.94 22.68 12.88
CA PHE A 141 4.64 22.70 13.53
C PHE A 141 4.53 21.58 14.57
N ALA A 142 3.63 21.72 15.56
CA ALA A 142 3.39 20.72 16.60
C ALA A 142 2.98 19.34 16.06
N LEU A 143 2.34 19.31 14.88
CA LEU A 143 2.02 18.10 14.14
C LEU A 143 2.82 18.13 12.82
N PRO A 144 4.13 17.82 12.86
CA PRO A 144 5.02 18.11 11.74
C PRO A 144 4.63 17.33 10.48
N PHE A 145 4.67 17.98 9.33
CA PHE A 145 4.49 17.33 8.02
C PHE A 145 5.23 18.06 6.90
N LYS A 146 5.38 17.39 5.76
CA LYS A 146 5.90 17.93 4.50
C LYS A 146 5.02 17.48 3.35
N THR A 147 5.05 18.24 2.27
CA THR A 147 4.21 18.02 1.11
C THR A 147 5.03 17.94 -0.18
N SER A 148 4.55 17.18 -1.16
CA SER A 148 4.93 17.27 -2.56
C SER A 148 4.08 18.36 -3.18
N ASN A 149 4.74 19.38 -3.71
CA ASN A 149 4.08 20.61 -4.13
C ASN A 149 4.30 20.86 -5.63
N PRO A 150 3.32 20.53 -6.48
CA PRO A 150 3.39 20.86 -7.90
C PRO A 150 3.36 22.38 -8.16
N GLY A 151 2.64 23.12 -7.30
CA GLY A 151 2.22 24.50 -7.59
C GLY A 151 1.12 24.53 -8.66
N ALA A 152 0.71 25.75 -9.06
CA ALA A 152 -0.33 25.98 -10.07
C ALA A 152 0.17 25.59 -11.50
N ALA A 153 0.04 24.32 -11.86
CA ALA A 153 0.42 23.75 -13.15
C ALA A 153 -0.78 23.61 -14.11
N GLY A 154 -2.00 23.87 -13.65
CA GLY A 154 -3.25 23.70 -14.40
C GLY A 154 -3.52 22.24 -14.75
N ALA A 155 -3.09 21.31 -13.90
CA ALA A 155 -3.10 19.89 -14.19
C ALA A 155 -4.25 19.15 -13.50
N SER A 156 -4.74 18.09 -14.12
CA SER A 156 -5.72 17.19 -13.49
C SER A 156 -5.03 16.10 -12.67
N GLY A 157 -5.77 15.54 -11.71
CA GLY A 157 -5.29 14.47 -10.84
C GLY A 157 -6.39 13.44 -10.55
N THR A 158 -6.22 12.65 -9.50
CA THR A 158 -7.27 11.73 -9.02
C THR A 158 -7.51 11.92 -7.52
N LEU A 159 -8.75 12.20 -7.14
CA LEU A 159 -9.19 12.41 -5.76
C LEU A 159 -10.06 11.25 -5.31
N THR A 160 -9.73 10.68 -4.15
CA THR A 160 -10.45 9.56 -3.55
C THR A 160 -10.83 9.92 -2.13
N ASP A 161 -12.12 9.81 -1.81
CA ASP A 161 -12.62 9.77 -0.44
C ASP A 161 -12.26 8.42 0.17
N VAL A 162 -11.49 8.46 1.26
CA VAL A 162 -11.02 7.25 1.94
C VAL A 162 -11.86 6.87 3.15
N GLU A 163 -12.69 7.78 3.66
CA GLU A 163 -13.54 7.57 4.84
C GLU A 163 -14.73 8.55 4.85
N ASN A 164 -15.96 8.02 4.72
CA ASN A 164 -17.17 8.81 4.89
C ASN A 164 -17.27 9.38 6.32
N ASN A 165 -17.31 10.70 6.46
CA ASN A 165 -17.48 11.39 7.73
C ASN A 165 -18.12 12.79 7.53
N THR A 166 -18.00 13.68 8.52
CA THR A 166 -18.59 15.03 8.48
C THR A 166 -17.85 16.01 7.56
N LEU A 167 -16.66 15.66 7.09
CA LEU A 167 -15.85 16.44 6.14
C LEU A 167 -16.10 16.04 4.68
N SER A 168 -16.43 14.78 4.41
CA SER A 168 -16.78 14.29 3.07
C SER A 168 -17.55 12.97 3.11
N SER A 169 -18.30 12.68 2.04
CA SER A 169 -18.98 11.40 1.87
C SER A 169 -19.09 11.03 0.39
N THR A 170 -18.91 9.73 0.10
CA THR A 170 -19.14 9.10 -1.20
C THR A 170 -20.61 8.79 -1.50
N ASP A 171 -21.53 8.89 -0.53
CA ASP A 171 -22.95 8.58 -0.73
C ASP A 171 -23.67 9.76 -1.38
N PRO A 172 -24.16 9.67 -2.64
CA PRO A 172 -24.84 10.77 -3.33
C PRO A 172 -26.14 11.24 -2.67
N GLN A 173 -26.70 10.47 -1.73
CA GLN A 173 -27.87 10.85 -0.95
C GLN A 173 -27.51 11.59 0.35
N SER A 174 -26.24 11.63 0.71
CA SER A 174 -25.77 12.26 1.94
C SER A 174 -25.78 13.80 1.82
N PRO A 175 -26.23 14.53 2.86
CA PRO A 175 -26.04 15.98 2.93
C PRO A 175 -24.57 16.37 3.14
N LEU A 176 -23.64 15.40 3.18
CA LEU A 176 -22.19 15.56 3.25
C LEU A 176 -21.51 15.09 1.96
N TYR A 177 -22.29 14.73 0.93
CA TYR A 177 -21.76 14.18 -0.31
C TYR A 177 -20.78 15.11 -1.00
N VAL A 178 -19.66 14.57 -1.47
CA VAL A 178 -18.67 15.25 -2.32
C VAL A 178 -18.39 14.34 -3.52
N ASP A 179 -18.64 14.83 -4.73
CA ASP A 179 -18.31 14.10 -5.95
C ASP A 179 -16.83 14.29 -6.29
N THR A 180 -15.97 13.41 -5.74
CA THR A 180 -14.52 13.48 -5.95
C THR A 180 -14.12 13.28 -7.41
N VAL A 181 -14.93 12.59 -8.21
CA VAL A 181 -14.69 12.40 -9.65
C VAL A 181 -14.96 13.71 -10.39
N ALA A 182 -16.06 14.39 -10.07
CA ALA A 182 -16.34 15.71 -10.63
C ALA A 182 -15.26 16.73 -10.27
N VAL A 183 -14.76 16.73 -9.02
CA VAL A 183 -13.62 17.58 -8.64
C VAL A 183 -12.39 17.22 -9.48
N SER A 184 -12.04 15.94 -9.58
CA SER A 184 -10.84 15.48 -10.32
C SER A 184 -10.86 15.80 -11.81
N THR A 185 -12.03 15.76 -12.45
CA THR A 185 -12.18 15.88 -13.90
C THR A 185 -12.65 17.26 -14.36
N GLY A 186 -13.28 18.01 -13.45
CA GLY A 186 -13.86 19.31 -13.72
C GLY A 186 -13.07 20.48 -13.14
N THR A 187 -11.94 20.22 -12.48
CA THR A 187 -11.01 21.24 -11.95
C THR A 187 -9.55 20.79 -12.06
N ASP A 188 -8.60 21.72 -11.89
CA ASP A 188 -7.17 21.43 -11.69
C ASP A 188 -6.78 21.24 -10.20
N ALA A 189 -7.72 21.46 -9.28
CA ALA A 189 -7.58 21.35 -7.83
C ALA A 189 -6.75 20.13 -7.35
N VAL A 190 -6.90 19.00 -8.05
CA VAL A 190 -6.34 17.71 -7.67
C VAL A 190 -4.95 17.47 -8.25
N GLY A 191 -4.72 17.85 -9.52
CA GLY A 191 -3.41 17.67 -10.14
C GLY A 191 -2.38 18.63 -9.55
N ASP A 192 -2.83 19.79 -9.10
CA ASP A 192 -1.97 20.81 -8.50
C ASP A 192 -1.89 20.69 -6.97
N ALA A 193 -2.56 19.69 -6.39
CA ALA A 193 -2.63 19.52 -4.95
C ALA A 193 -1.27 19.32 -4.27
N ASN A 194 -1.10 20.01 -3.14
CA ASN A 194 -0.02 19.75 -2.18
C ASN A 194 -0.34 18.49 -1.37
N VAL A 195 0.43 17.43 -1.60
CA VAL A 195 0.15 16.10 -1.05
C VAL A 195 1.16 15.73 0.02
N PHE A 196 0.71 15.27 1.18
CA PHE A 196 1.56 14.80 2.28
C PHE A 196 2.60 13.76 1.82
N THR A 197 3.90 14.03 2.05
CA THR A 197 5.03 13.11 1.80
C THR A 197 5.62 12.56 3.09
N THR A 198 5.58 13.34 4.17
CA THR A 198 5.94 12.93 5.53
C THR A 198 4.98 13.63 6.50
N TYR A 199 4.61 13.00 7.61
CA TYR A 199 3.65 13.57 8.55
C TYR A 199 3.70 12.87 9.91
N ASP A 200 3.23 13.57 10.94
CA ASP A 200 2.99 13.03 12.27
C ASP A 200 1.88 11.96 12.24
N PRO A 201 2.01 10.85 12.99
CA PRO A 201 1.01 9.78 12.99
C PRO A 201 -0.35 10.17 13.58
N ASN A 202 -0.47 11.33 14.24
CA ASN A 202 -1.75 11.83 14.76
C ASN A 202 -2.61 12.57 13.72
N TRP A 203 -2.11 12.69 12.48
CA TRP A 203 -2.96 13.05 11.34
C TRP A 203 -3.85 11.88 10.94
N PHE A 204 -5.05 12.17 10.44
CA PHE A 204 -6.00 11.23 9.90
C PHE A 204 -6.47 11.71 8.52
N VAL A 205 -6.72 10.80 7.58
CA VAL A 205 -7.01 11.16 6.18
C VAL A 205 -8.50 11.13 5.92
N ASP A 206 -8.99 12.18 5.26
CA ASP A 206 -10.33 12.25 4.72
C ASP A 206 -10.32 12.01 3.19
N LEU A 207 -9.47 12.75 2.46
CA LEU A 207 -9.29 12.59 1.01
C LEU A 207 -7.81 12.38 0.64
N LYS A 208 -7.57 11.52 -0.36
CA LYS A 208 -6.26 11.36 -1.00
C LYS A 208 -6.27 11.88 -2.43
N ALA A 209 -5.20 12.58 -2.82
CA ALA A 209 -4.97 12.98 -4.19
C ALA A 209 -3.73 12.28 -4.78
N THR A 210 -3.80 11.95 -6.07
CA THR A 210 -2.61 11.80 -6.92
C THR A 210 -2.42 13.11 -7.68
N ASN A 211 -1.33 13.81 -7.40
CA ASN A 211 -1.00 15.06 -8.08
C ASN A 211 -0.27 14.81 -9.42
N VAL A 212 -0.01 15.87 -10.18
CA VAL A 212 0.63 15.82 -11.53
C VAL A 212 2.06 15.31 -11.48
N LEU A 213 2.73 15.37 -10.32
CA LEU A 213 4.05 14.79 -10.10
C LEU A 213 3.99 13.27 -9.88
N GLY A 214 2.79 12.67 -9.91
CA GLY A 214 2.55 11.25 -9.67
C GLY A 214 2.59 10.87 -8.18
N VAL A 215 2.63 11.83 -7.27
CA VAL A 215 2.67 11.57 -5.83
C VAL A 215 1.24 11.35 -5.33
N ASN A 216 0.98 10.17 -4.78
CA ASN A 216 -0.28 9.82 -4.14
C ASN A 216 -0.16 9.90 -2.61
N GLY A 217 -1.09 10.59 -1.96
CA GLY A 217 -1.09 10.72 -0.51
C GLY A 217 -2.23 11.58 0.03
N PRO A 218 -2.26 11.84 1.36
CA PRO A 218 -3.25 12.72 1.97
C PRO A 218 -3.22 14.12 1.35
N ALA A 219 -4.37 14.56 0.84
CA ALA A 219 -4.61 15.90 0.31
C ALA A 219 -5.69 16.63 1.12
N HIS A 220 -6.53 15.90 1.85
CA HIS A 220 -7.40 16.45 2.88
C HIS A 220 -7.26 15.59 4.14
N ALA A 221 -6.87 16.19 5.25
CA ALA A 221 -6.52 15.49 6.48
C ALA A 221 -6.89 16.30 7.72
N TYR A 222 -7.04 15.64 8.87
CA TYR A 222 -7.40 16.28 10.12
C TYR A 222 -6.63 15.68 11.31
N ALA A 223 -6.46 16.45 12.37
CA ALA A 223 -5.76 16.03 13.58
C ALA A 223 -6.25 16.78 14.80
N LYS A 224 -6.20 16.12 15.97
CA LYS A 224 -6.44 16.79 17.26
C LYS A 224 -5.14 17.39 17.77
N LEU A 225 -5.19 18.63 18.24
CA LEU A 225 -4.07 19.28 18.92
C LEU A 225 -4.57 19.94 20.21
N GLY A 226 -4.24 19.34 21.35
CA GLY A 226 -4.81 19.73 22.64
C GLY A 226 -6.33 19.56 22.65
N GLN A 227 -7.06 20.64 22.90
CA GLN A 227 -8.53 20.64 22.88
C GLN A 227 -9.14 21.04 21.52
N GLY A 228 -8.33 21.53 20.58
CA GLY A 228 -8.78 21.98 19.26
C GLY A 228 -8.57 20.97 18.15
N LEU A 229 -8.93 21.40 16.94
CA LEU A 229 -8.86 20.64 15.70
C LEU A 229 -7.98 21.36 14.69
N VAL A 230 -7.15 20.61 13.98
CA VAL A 230 -6.45 21.05 12.79
C VAL A 230 -7.03 20.32 11.59
N ILE A 231 -7.35 21.05 10.53
CA ILE A 231 -7.73 20.51 9.22
C ILE A 231 -6.71 21.02 8.21
N TYR A 232 -6.26 20.15 7.33
CA TYR A 232 -5.37 20.44 6.22
C TYR A 232 -6.10 20.13 4.91
N SER A 233 -6.10 21.08 3.99
CA SER A 233 -6.51 20.92 2.60
C SER A 233 -5.37 21.39 1.70
N GLY A 234 -4.83 20.45 0.95
CA GLY A 234 -3.82 20.66 -0.06
C GLY A 234 -4.40 20.84 -1.46
N LEU A 235 -5.73 20.88 -1.62
CA LEU A 235 -6.37 21.04 -2.93
C LEU A 235 -6.14 22.45 -3.46
N ASP A 236 -5.78 22.56 -4.74
CA ASP A 236 -5.68 23.85 -5.40
C ASP A 236 -7.06 24.54 -5.48
N LYS A 237 -7.07 25.87 -5.40
CA LYS A 237 -8.27 26.68 -5.23
C LYS A 237 -8.60 27.55 -6.44
N ASP A 238 -7.94 27.35 -7.59
CA ASP A 238 -8.11 28.17 -8.80
C ASP A 238 -9.54 28.20 -9.32
N ASP A 239 -10.19 27.05 -9.29
CA ASP A 239 -11.57 26.89 -9.74
C ASP A 239 -12.62 27.23 -8.66
N MET A 240 -12.20 27.68 -7.48
CA MET A 240 -13.14 28.15 -6.45
C MET A 240 -13.69 29.54 -6.83
N GLY A 241 -15.00 29.70 -6.66
CA GLY A 241 -15.72 30.92 -7.06
C GLY A 241 -16.76 31.36 -6.04
N TRP A 242 -17.40 32.50 -6.31
CA TRP A 242 -18.44 33.04 -5.43
C TRP A 242 -19.70 32.16 -5.45
N GLY A 243 -19.83 31.29 -4.45
CA GLY A 243 -21.04 30.50 -4.20
C GLY A 243 -21.11 29.18 -4.98
N GLY A 244 -22.19 28.43 -4.74
CA GLY A 244 -22.38 27.06 -5.26
C GLY A 244 -21.79 26.02 -4.31
N PHE A 245 -22.67 25.39 -3.52
CA PHE A 245 -22.33 24.38 -2.49
C PHE A 245 -23.27 23.17 -2.54
N ASP A 246 -24.01 23.02 -3.64
CA ASP A 246 -25.10 22.06 -3.79
C ASP A 246 -24.54 20.64 -3.96
N ALA A 247 -24.94 19.74 -3.07
CA ALA A 247 -24.57 18.33 -3.10
C ALA A 247 -24.99 17.63 -4.40
N THR A 248 -26.05 18.10 -5.04
CA THR A 248 -26.63 17.47 -6.23
C THR A 248 -26.04 17.98 -7.54
N SER A 249 -25.14 18.96 -7.48
CA SER A 249 -24.47 19.51 -8.65
C SER A 249 -23.55 18.48 -9.31
N SER A 250 -23.40 18.57 -10.63
CA SER A 250 -22.41 17.79 -11.39
C SER A 250 -21.10 18.55 -11.61
N SER A 251 -20.94 19.75 -11.04
CA SER A 251 -19.77 20.61 -11.24
C SER A 251 -18.70 20.35 -10.19
N GLY A 252 -17.47 20.07 -10.63
CA GLY A 252 -16.31 19.90 -9.76
C GLY A 252 -16.03 21.12 -8.88
N ALA A 253 -16.07 22.32 -9.44
CA ALA A 253 -15.90 23.58 -8.69
C ALA A 253 -16.94 23.74 -7.55
N VAL A 254 -18.18 23.32 -7.78
CA VAL A 254 -19.23 23.34 -6.73
C VAL A 254 -18.93 22.34 -5.61
N HIS A 255 -18.39 21.17 -5.94
CA HIS A 255 -17.96 20.19 -4.94
C HIS A 255 -16.66 20.60 -4.23
N LEU A 256 -15.76 21.33 -4.89
CA LEU A 256 -14.58 21.92 -4.27
C LEU A 256 -14.98 23.01 -3.24
N ASN A 257 -15.89 23.91 -3.61
CA ASN A 257 -16.51 24.85 -2.68
C ASN A 257 -17.19 24.15 -1.50
N ARG A 258 -17.75 22.96 -1.75
CA ARG A 258 -18.46 22.18 -0.74
C ARG A 258 -17.51 21.55 0.29
N ILE A 259 -16.32 21.10 -0.11
CA ILE A 259 -15.26 20.68 0.83
C ILE A 259 -14.97 21.84 1.80
N TRP A 260 -14.73 23.04 1.28
CA TRP A 260 -14.53 24.24 2.10
C TRP A 260 -15.71 24.55 3.05
N LEU A 261 -16.95 24.41 2.59
CA LEU A 261 -18.12 24.56 3.46
C LEU A 261 -18.13 23.53 4.59
N LEU A 262 -17.82 22.26 4.31
CA LEU A 262 -17.84 21.19 5.30
C LEU A 262 -16.74 21.38 6.35
N GLU A 263 -15.56 21.84 5.97
CA GLU A 263 -14.49 22.20 6.91
C GLU A 263 -14.91 23.32 7.88
N LEU A 264 -15.62 24.33 7.37
CA LEU A 264 -16.18 25.41 8.20
C LEU A 264 -17.29 24.89 9.13
N LEU A 265 -18.15 24.00 8.64
CA LEU A 265 -19.25 23.41 9.40
C LEU A 265 -18.80 22.33 10.38
N GLN A 266 -17.60 21.76 10.22
CA GLN A 266 -17.06 20.73 11.09
C GLN A 266 -17.00 21.22 12.55
N PRO A 267 -17.68 20.55 13.49
CA PRO A 267 -17.49 20.75 14.94
C PRO A 267 -16.09 20.35 15.38
N TRP A 268 -15.59 20.87 16.51
CA TRP A 268 -14.26 20.51 17.02
C TRP A 268 -14.13 20.21 18.51
N ASP A 269 -15.19 20.42 19.30
CA ASP A 269 -15.19 20.03 20.71
C ASP A 269 -16.58 19.54 21.18
N PRO A 270 -16.84 18.21 21.13
CA PRO A 270 -16.04 17.20 20.43
C PRO A 270 -16.18 17.31 18.91
N ASP A 271 -15.13 16.99 18.16
CA ASP A 271 -15.20 16.96 16.68
C ASP A 271 -16.06 15.82 16.11
N GLY A 272 -16.20 14.71 16.82
CA GLY A 272 -16.94 13.54 16.33
C GLY A 272 -16.30 12.86 15.12
N LEU A 273 -15.06 13.21 14.76
CA LEU A 273 -14.36 12.62 13.63
C LEU A 273 -13.84 11.22 13.99
N PRO A 274 -14.00 10.24 13.07
CA PRO A 274 -13.88 8.82 13.37
C PRO A 274 -12.45 8.36 13.68
N ARG A 275 -11.42 9.02 13.12
CA ARG A 275 -10.00 8.71 13.37
C ARG A 275 -9.63 7.26 13.07
N THR A 276 -10.28 6.63 12.09
CA THR A 276 -9.99 5.21 11.78
C THR A 276 -8.81 5.06 10.82
N LEU A 277 -8.48 6.13 10.08
CA LEU A 277 -7.39 6.16 9.10
C LEU A 277 -6.30 7.17 9.49
N PRO A 278 -5.33 6.81 10.34
CA PRO A 278 -4.16 7.64 10.52
C PRO A 278 -3.51 7.91 9.16
N ALA A 279 -3.05 9.13 8.90
CA ALA A 279 -2.29 9.49 7.71
C ALA A 279 -1.15 8.52 7.46
N GLY A 280 -0.61 7.91 8.52
CA GLY A 280 0.45 6.90 8.51
C GLY A 280 0.08 5.44 8.39
N THR A 281 -1.18 5.03 8.16
CA THR A 281 -1.52 3.60 8.03
C THR A 281 -1.52 3.09 6.59
N THR A 282 -0.85 3.76 5.66
CA THR A 282 -0.70 3.18 4.32
C THR A 282 0.28 2.02 4.26
N HIS A 283 1.18 1.80 5.23
CA HIS A 283 2.31 0.87 5.09
C HIS A 283 2.21 -0.48 5.80
N GLU A 284 1.11 -0.81 6.50
CA GLU A 284 1.12 -1.97 7.40
C GLU A 284 1.15 -3.32 6.67
N TYR A 285 0.59 -3.44 5.47
CA TYR A 285 0.57 -4.70 4.71
C TYR A 285 1.14 -4.55 3.30
N VAL A 286 2.14 -5.39 2.99
CA VAL A 286 2.71 -5.52 1.64
C VAL A 286 2.48 -6.93 1.09
N ALA A 287 1.84 -7.01 -0.06
CA ALA A 287 1.63 -8.25 -0.79
C ALA A 287 2.65 -8.36 -1.93
N LEU A 288 3.67 -9.19 -1.71
CA LEU A 288 4.64 -9.57 -2.73
C LEU A 288 4.18 -10.87 -3.41
N GLY A 289 4.87 -11.25 -4.47
CA GLY A 289 4.84 -12.61 -4.95
C GLY A 289 4.75 -12.77 -6.46
N ASP A 290 4.43 -13.98 -6.87
CA ASP A 290 4.17 -14.35 -8.26
C ASP A 290 2.66 -14.36 -8.59
N SER A 291 2.29 -15.01 -9.68
CA SER A 291 0.92 -15.10 -10.21
C SER A 291 -0.10 -15.67 -9.22
N TYR A 292 0.32 -16.52 -8.28
CA TYR A 292 -0.58 -17.08 -7.27
C TYR A 292 -1.00 -16.03 -6.24
N SER A 293 -0.11 -15.08 -5.93
CA SER A 293 -0.39 -13.93 -5.07
C SER A 293 -1.07 -12.80 -5.83
N ALA A 294 -0.78 -12.63 -7.13
CA ALA A 294 -1.43 -11.65 -7.99
C ALA A 294 -2.90 -11.99 -8.26
N GLY A 295 -3.28 -13.27 -8.23
CA GLY A 295 -4.64 -13.71 -8.57
C GLY A 295 -4.84 -13.90 -10.08
N GLU A 296 -3.79 -14.33 -10.78
CA GLU A 296 -3.83 -14.62 -12.22
C GLU A 296 -5.05 -15.47 -12.57
N GLY A 297 -5.82 -14.97 -13.51
CA GLY A 297 -7.01 -15.58 -14.07
C GLY A 297 -8.35 -15.21 -13.46
N LEU A 298 -8.34 -14.32 -12.48
CA LEU A 298 -9.56 -13.75 -11.93
C LEU A 298 -9.73 -12.32 -12.41
N SER A 299 -10.32 -12.14 -13.59
CA SER A 299 -10.70 -10.82 -14.08
C SER A 299 -11.95 -10.27 -13.35
N PRO A 300 -12.15 -8.93 -13.30
CA PRO A 300 -11.28 -7.88 -13.83
C PRO A 300 -9.98 -7.73 -13.03
N TYR A 301 -8.90 -7.36 -13.72
CA TYR A 301 -7.65 -6.98 -13.06
C TYR A 301 -7.66 -5.51 -12.69
N LEU A 302 -6.86 -5.15 -11.69
CA LEU A 302 -6.67 -3.79 -11.23
C LEU A 302 -6.18 -2.91 -12.39
N PRO A 303 -6.67 -1.65 -12.48
CA PRO A 303 -6.29 -0.73 -13.54
C PRO A 303 -4.78 -0.65 -13.74
N GLY A 304 -4.34 -0.71 -15.00
CA GLY A 304 -2.92 -0.63 -15.35
C GLY A 304 -2.11 -1.92 -15.16
N THR A 305 -2.72 -3.01 -14.67
CA THR A 305 -2.02 -4.31 -14.49
C THR A 305 -2.36 -5.36 -15.54
N ASP A 306 -3.22 -5.00 -16.51
CA ASP A 306 -3.58 -5.78 -17.69
C ASP A 306 -3.53 -4.88 -18.94
N GLN A 307 -2.31 -4.63 -19.39
CA GLN A 307 -1.91 -3.82 -20.54
C GLN A 307 -0.97 -4.69 -21.38
N PRO A 308 -1.50 -5.55 -22.28
CA PRO A 308 -0.72 -6.59 -22.94
C PRO A 308 0.11 -6.10 -24.14
N SER A 309 -0.07 -4.83 -24.54
CA SER A 309 0.59 -4.29 -25.72
C SER A 309 2.04 -3.92 -25.43
N ILE A 310 2.96 -4.78 -25.83
CA ILE A 310 4.42 -4.57 -25.68
C ILE A 310 4.94 -3.29 -26.35
N SER A 311 4.17 -2.70 -27.27
CA SER A 311 4.51 -1.44 -27.95
C SER A 311 3.99 -0.20 -27.25
N GLU A 312 3.09 -0.34 -26.28
CA GLU A 312 2.58 0.79 -25.51
C GLU A 312 3.51 1.12 -24.33
N PRO A 313 3.65 2.40 -23.96
CA PRO A 313 4.51 2.83 -22.86
C PRO A 313 4.02 2.32 -21.50
N ASN A 314 2.79 1.81 -21.39
CA ASN A 314 2.18 1.29 -20.18
C ASN A 314 2.05 -0.24 -20.16
N HIS A 315 2.78 -0.99 -21.00
CA HIS A 315 2.77 -2.47 -20.97
C HIS A 315 2.99 -3.00 -19.55
N ASN A 316 2.02 -3.75 -19.05
CA ASN A 316 2.03 -4.33 -17.71
C ASN A 316 0.96 -5.43 -17.66
N VAL A 317 1.40 -6.67 -17.53
CA VAL A 317 0.63 -7.90 -17.42
C VAL A 317 0.90 -8.58 -16.08
N CYS A 318 1.07 -7.79 -15.01
CA CYS A 318 1.15 -8.35 -13.66
C CYS A 318 -0.15 -9.04 -13.21
N HIS A 319 -1.28 -8.68 -13.83
CA HIS A 319 -2.59 -9.31 -13.66
C HIS A 319 -3.01 -9.41 -12.19
N ARG A 320 -2.99 -8.27 -11.50
CA ARG A 320 -3.39 -8.19 -10.10
C ARG A 320 -4.91 -8.17 -10.02
N SER A 321 -5.52 -9.17 -9.38
CA SER A 321 -6.97 -9.29 -9.25
C SER A 321 -7.48 -8.75 -7.92
N ASP A 322 -8.67 -8.15 -7.91
CA ASP A 322 -9.40 -7.82 -6.68
C ASP A 322 -9.96 -9.06 -5.95
N GLN A 323 -9.91 -10.23 -6.58
CA GLN A 323 -10.26 -11.53 -6.00
C GLN A 323 -9.04 -12.34 -5.54
N ALA A 324 -7.83 -11.80 -5.69
CA ALA A 324 -6.63 -12.45 -5.18
C ALA A 324 -6.68 -12.56 -3.65
N TYR A 325 -6.18 -13.65 -3.07
CA TYR A 325 -6.12 -13.78 -1.61
C TYR A 325 -5.39 -12.60 -0.96
N SER A 326 -4.35 -12.08 -1.63
CA SER A 326 -3.59 -10.93 -1.19
C SER A 326 -4.44 -9.66 -1.11
N TYR A 327 -5.35 -9.46 -2.06
CA TYR A 327 -6.27 -8.32 -2.07
C TYR A 327 -7.37 -8.47 -1.01
N VAL A 328 -7.95 -9.67 -0.91
CA VAL A 328 -9.05 -9.94 0.03
C VAL A 328 -8.57 -9.92 1.49
N LEU A 329 -7.37 -10.46 1.78
CA LEU A 329 -6.75 -10.34 3.11
C LEU A 329 -6.53 -8.88 3.47
N HIS A 330 -6.14 -8.05 2.50
CA HIS A 330 -6.02 -6.62 2.73
C HIS A 330 -7.38 -6.05 3.17
N ASP A 331 -8.45 -6.23 2.39
CA ASP A 331 -9.80 -5.73 2.71
C ASP A 331 -10.33 -6.21 4.08
N ARG A 332 -9.93 -7.42 4.51
CA ARG A 332 -10.34 -8.01 5.79
C ARG A 332 -9.58 -7.47 7.00
N TYR A 333 -8.28 -7.17 6.85
CA TYR A 333 -7.42 -6.74 7.96
C TYR A 333 -7.10 -5.23 7.92
N TYR A 334 -7.38 -4.57 6.80
CA TYR A 334 -7.00 -3.19 6.49
C TYR A 334 -8.01 -2.52 5.55
N THR A 335 -8.05 -1.19 5.52
CA THR A 335 -8.81 -0.45 4.49
C THR A 335 -8.06 -0.50 3.17
N LYS A 336 -8.72 -0.95 2.09
CA LYS A 336 -8.25 -1.11 0.69
C LYS A 336 -6.88 -0.49 0.36
N PRO A 337 -5.93 -1.25 -0.20
CA PRO A 337 -4.57 -0.77 -0.34
C PRO A 337 -4.57 0.37 -1.36
N PRO A 338 -3.87 1.49 -1.13
CA PRO A 338 -3.43 2.27 -2.27
C PRO A 338 -2.54 1.33 -3.11
N LEU A 339 -2.55 1.53 -4.42
CA LEU A 339 -1.88 0.67 -5.39
C LEU A 339 -0.35 0.45 -5.24
N PRO A 340 0.48 1.16 -4.42
CA PRO A 340 1.91 0.84 -4.35
C PRO A 340 2.30 -0.40 -3.50
N MET A 341 1.37 -1.10 -2.83
CA MET A 341 1.76 -2.18 -1.87
C MET A 341 1.26 -3.58 -2.20
N PHE A 342 0.38 -3.69 -3.20
CA PHE A 342 0.12 -4.96 -3.86
C PHE A 342 0.99 -5.03 -5.10
N VAL A 343 2.19 -5.59 -4.93
CA VAL A 343 3.24 -5.62 -5.97
C VAL A 343 3.53 -7.04 -6.50
N ALA A 344 2.77 -8.04 -6.05
CA ALA A 344 2.80 -9.36 -6.65
C ALA A 344 2.54 -9.28 -8.16
N CYS A 345 3.25 -10.09 -8.94
CA CYS A 345 3.21 -9.95 -10.39
C CYS A 345 3.30 -11.30 -11.08
N SER A 346 2.40 -11.52 -12.04
CA SER A 346 2.40 -12.75 -12.85
C SER A 346 3.72 -12.96 -13.56
N GLY A 347 4.23 -14.20 -13.54
CA GLY A 347 5.52 -14.58 -14.11
C GLY A 347 6.77 -14.22 -13.28
N SER A 348 6.62 -13.57 -12.12
CA SER A 348 7.78 -13.18 -11.31
C SER A 348 8.61 -14.36 -10.80
N ILE A 349 9.93 -14.20 -10.89
CA ILE A 349 10.95 -15.08 -10.31
C ILE A 349 11.57 -14.44 -9.06
N THR A 350 12.36 -15.19 -8.29
CA THR A 350 13.02 -14.68 -7.07
C THR A 350 13.89 -13.44 -7.31
N ASN A 351 14.47 -13.30 -8.50
CA ASN A 351 15.27 -12.12 -8.86
C ASN A 351 14.44 -10.84 -8.95
N ASP A 352 13.15 -10.93 -9.28
CA ASP A 352 12.26 -9.77 -9.43
C ASP A 352 11.89 -9.12 -8.09
N LEU A 353 12.17 -9.82 -6.98
CA LEU A 353 12.14 -9.22 -5.65
C LEU A 353 13.24 -8.16 -5.47
N PHE A 354 14.40 -8.35 -6.12
CA PHE A 354 15.62 -7.55 -5.89
C PHE A 354 15.98 -6.61 -7.04
N ALA A 355 15.44 -6.84 -8.23
CA ALA A 355 15.79 -6.07 -9.42
C ALA A 355 14.57 -5.89 -10.34
N PRO A 356 14.42 -4.74 -11.01
CA PRO A 356 13.29 -4.46 -11.89
C PRO A 356 13.47 -5.24 -13.20
N ASN A 357 12.82 -6.41 -13.36
CA ASN A 357 13.18 -7.31 -14.47
C ASN A 357 12.19 -8.47 -14.78
N ASN A 358 10.89 -8.31 -14.57
CA ASN A 358 9.97 -9.36 -14.96
C ASN A 358 9.90 -9.48 -16.51
N ALA A 359 10.45 -10.57 -17.06
CA ALA A 359 10.67 -10.75 -18.50
C ALA A 359 9.38 -10.78 -19.32
N VAL A 360 8.25 -11.25 -18.75
CA VAL A 360 6.94 -11.19 -19.43
C VAL A 360 6.36 -9.76 -19.43
N ASN A 361 6.91 -8.89 -18.59
CA ASN A 361 6.54 -7.51 -18.42
C ASN A 361 7.54 -6.52 -19.04
N MET A 362 8.66 -6.97 -19.62
CA MET A 362 9.63 -6.05 -20.22
C MET A 362 9.04 -5.33 -21.44
N LYS A 363 9.21 -4.01 -21.49
CA LYS A 363 8.85 -3.19 -22.65
C LYS A 363 9.87 -3.38 -23.78
N LEU A 364 9.46 -3.06 -25.02
CA LEU A 364 10.35 -3.16 -26.19
C LEU A 364 11.60 -2.25 -26.10
N ASP A 365 11.53 -1.17 -25.32
CA ASP A 365 12.65 -0.27 -25.08
C ASP A 365 13.64 -0.76 -23.99
N GLY A 366 13.36 -1.92 -23.38
CA GLY A 366 14.18 -2.51 -22.33
C GLY A 366 13.91 -1.95 -20.93
N SER A 367 12.97 -1.02 -20.76
CA SER A 367 12.51 -0.58 -19.44
C SER A 367 11.59 -1.62 -18.80
N ALA A 368 11.68 -1.74 -17.46
CA ALA A 368 10.77 -2.55 -16.68
C ALA A 368 9.58 -1.69 -16.25
N PRO A 369 8.33 -2.18 -16.33
CA PRO A 369 7.16 -1.46 -15.88
C PRO A 369 6.99 -1.48 -14.36
N GLU A 370 7.77 -2.32 -13.66
CA GLU A 370 7.69 -2.54 -12.23
C GLU A 370 9.07 -2.46 -11.60
N ASP A 371 9.13 -1.80 -10.45
CA ASP A 371 10.30 -1.75 -9.57
C ASP A 371 10.54 -3.10 -8.87
N PRO A 372 11.70 -3.32 -8.22
CA PRO A 372 11.89 -4.47 -7.34
C PRO A 372 10.76 -4.57 -6.32
N GLN A 373 10.14 -5.74 -6.19
CA GLN A 373 8.99 -5.86 -5.27
C GLN A 373 9.38 -5.56 -3.81
N LEU A 374 10.63 -5.81 -3.40
CA LEU A 374 11.09 -5.49 -2.04
C LEU A 374 11.16 -3.99 -1.73
N ASP A 375 11.09 -3.12 -2.74
CA ASP A 375 11.08 -1.66 -2.55
C ASP A 375 9.72 -1.16 -2.05
N ALA A 376 8.66 -1.98 -2.14
CA ALA A 376 7.37 -1.72 -1.50
C ALA A 376 7.41 -1.88 0.04
N ILE A 377 8.42 -2.57 0.60
CA ILE A 377 8.55 -2.76 2.04
C ILE A 377 9.26 -1.56 2.66
N THR A 378 8.65 -0.99 3.69
CA THR A 378 9.23 0.08 4.50
C THR A 378 9.40 -0.36 5.95
N SER A 379 10.08 0.46 6.74
CA SER A 379 10.25 0.23 8.19
C SER A 379 8.95 0.26 9.00
N GLN A 380 7.83 0.62 8.35
CA GLN A 380 6.48 0.63 8.94
C GLN A 380 5.66 -0.62 8.58
N THR A 381 6.17 -1.49 7.70
CA THR A 381 5.45 -2.70 7.28
C THR A 381 5.34 -3.71 8.40
N LYS A 382 4.11 -4.05 8.79
CA LYS A 382 3.77 -4.96 9.90
C LYS A 382 3.33 -6.35 9.44
N LEU A 383 2.94 -6.49 8.18
CA LEU A 383 2.55 -7.73 7.55
C LEU A 383 3.13 -7.80 6.15
N VAL A 384 3.73 -8.93 5.81
CA VAL A 384 4.12 -9.28 4.45
C VAL A 384 3.57 -10.65 4.11
N THR A 385 2.92 -10.79 2.96
CA THR A 385 2.56 -12.11 2.39
C THR A 385 3.26 -12.30 1.06
N LEU A 386 3.66 -13.53 0.76
CA LEU A 386 4.24 -13.84 -0.56
C LEU A 386 4.11 -15.31 -0.97
N THR A 387 3.98 -15.53 -2.28
CA THR A 387 4.33 -16.78 -2.98
C THR A 387 5.53 -16.50 -3.89
N MET A 388 6.55 -17.36 -3.88
CA MET A 388 7.70 -17.18 -4.79
C MET A 388 8.45 -18.48 -5.06
N GLY A 389 9.06 -18.60 -6.24
CA GLY A 389 9.96 -19.70 -6.62
C GLY A 389 9.40 -20.70 -7.62
N GLY A 390 8.08 -20.70 -7.90
CA GLY A 390 7.48 -21.61 -8.86
C GLY A 390 8.00 -21.39 -10.29
N ASN A 391 8.13 -20.13 -10.67
CA ASN A 391 8.70 -19.71 -11.96
C ASN A 391 10.21 -19.98 -12.03
N ASP A 392 10.93 -19.87 -10.89
CA ASP A 392 12.36 -20.21 -10.83
C ASP A 392 12.60 -21.69 -11.11
N VAL A 393 11.77 -22.58 -10.54
CA VAL A 393 11.79 -24.02 -10.85
C VAL A 393 11.44 -24.27 -12.32
N GLY A 394 10.48 -23.50 -12.87
CA GLY A 394 9.97 -23.63 -14.22
C GLY A 394 8.76 -24.59 -14.31
N PHE A 395 7.82 -24.52 -13.37
CA PHE A 395 6.68 -25.46 -13.34
C PHE A 395 5.83 -25.46 -14.62
N VAL A 396 5.63 -24.30 -15.26
CA VAL A 396 4.93 -24.20 -16.56
C VAL A 396 5.68 -25.00 -17.65
N ASP A 397 7.00 -24.86 -17.72
CA ASP A 397 7.85 -25.60 -18.65
C ASP A 397 7.82 -27.11 -18.38
N ILE A 398 7.81 -27.51 -17.10
CA ILE A 398 7.71 -28.92 -16.69
C ILE A 398 6.39 -29.52 -17.18
N VAL A 399 5.26 -28.83 -16.91
CA VAL A 399 3.94 -29.32 -17.32
C VAL A 399 3.85 -29.39 -18.84
N SER A 400 4.33 -28.37 -19.55
CA SER A 400 4.39 -28.35 -21.02
C SER A 400 5.21 -29.51 -21.58
N ALA A 401 6.40 -29.78 -21.03
CA ALA A 401 7.26 -30.88 -21.47
C ALA A 401 6.69 -32.28 -21.16
N CYS A 402 5.85 -32.40 -20.13
CA CYS A 402 5.24 -33.65 -19.70
C CYS A 402 3.87 -33.93 -20.33
N ALA A 403 3.28 -32.96 -21.03
CA ALA A 403 2.00 -33.09 -21.71
C ALA A 403 2.15 -33.77 -23.09
N ALA A 404 1.49 -34.92 -23.28
CA ALA A 404 1.77 -35.87 -24.37
C ALA A 404 1.12 -35.56 -25.74
N ASN A 405 0.48 -34.39 -25.93
CA ASN A 405 -0.14 -34.00 -27.21
C ASN A 405 0.45 -32.74 -27.85
N LEU A 406 1.57 -32.23 -27.33
CA LEU A 406 2.40 -31.25 -28.04
C LEU A 406 3.56 -31.91 -28.80
N ILE A 407 4.13 -33.01 -28.27
CA ILE A 407 5.26 -33.76 -28.87
C ILE A 407 5.06 -35.27 -28.59
N ALA A 408 5.34 -36.12 -29.58
CA ALA A 408 5.08 -37.57 -29.56
C ALA A 408 5.55 -38.31 -28.30
N TRP A 409 4.77 -39.32 -27.87
CA TRP A 409 5.10 -40.40 -26.91
C TRP A 409 6.41 -40.19 -26.11
N VAL A 410 6.34 -39.47 -24.98
CA VAL A 410 7.49 -39.30 -24.06
C VAL A 410 7.24 -40.11 -22.78
N PRO A 411 7.76 -41.34 -22.64
CA PRO A 411 7.61 -42.14 -21.42
C PRO A 411 8.26 -41.50 -20.18
N SER A 412 9.18 -40.54 -20.37
CA SER A 412 9.85 -39.83 -19.27
C SER A 412 10.25 -38.42 -19.67
N CYS A 413 9.33 -37.45 -19.62
CA CYS A 413 9.64 -36.03 -19.85
C CYS A 413 10.80 -35.50 -19.00
N GLN A 414 11.05 -36.13 -17.84
CA GLN A 414 12.20 -35.87 -16.96
C GLN A 414 13.56 -35.99 -17.67
N ASN A 415 13.66 -36.87 -18.66
CA ASN A 415 14.89 -37.18 -19.37
C ASN A 415 15.04 -36.39 -20.67
N THR A 416 14.01 -35.60 -21.04
CA THR A 416 14.07 -34.71 -22.20
C THR A 416 15.28 -33.80 -22.07
N LYS A 417 16.10 -33.77 -23.13
CA LYS A 417 17.29 -32.92 -23.20
C LYS A 417 16.87 -31.51 -23.57
N VAL A 418 17.27 -30.56 -22.74
CA VAL A 418 17.06 -29.12 -22.97
C VAL A 418 18.40 -28.53 -23.39
N LYS A 419 18.42 -27.85 -24.53
CA LYS A 419 19.61 -27.20 -25.09
C LYS A 419 19.79 -25.83 -24.44
N LEU A 420 20.92 -25.63 -23.78
CA LEU A 420 21.24 -24.44 -23.00
C LEU A 420 22.41 -23.69 -23.59
N TRP A 421 22.38 -22.36 -23.51
CA TRP A 421 23.49 -21.49 -23.91
C TRP A 421 24.33 -21.09 -22.69
N ALA A 422 25.64 -21.24 -22.78
CA ALA A 422 26.61 -20.65 -21.86
C ALA A 422 27.35 -19.52 -22.59
N PRO A 423 27.39 -18.28 -22.04
CA PRO A 423 28.05 -17.16 -22.71
C PRO A 423 29.58 -17.19 -22.60
N ASN A 424 30.18 -17.87 -21.61
CA ASN A 424 31.62 -17.82 -21.33
C ASN A 424 32.19 -19.18 -20.88
N PRO A 425 32.95 -19.91 -21.73
CA PRO A 425 33.08 -19.68 -23.17
C PRO A 425 31.73 -19.90 -23.89
N PRO A 426 31.44 -19.19 -25.00
CA PRO A 426 30.23 -19.36 -25.80
C PRO A 426 30.05 -20.82 -26.25
N ARG A 427 29.10 -21.55 -25.67
CA ARG A 427 28.80 -22.93 -26.08
C ARG A 427 27.37 -23.33 -25.77
N PHE A 428 26.83 -24.22 -26.61
CA PHE A 428 25.62 -24.96 -26.28
C PHE A 428 25.97 -26.24 -25.52
N TYR A 429 25.16 -26.61 -24.55
CA TYR A 429 25.24 -27.89 -23.86
C TYR A 429 23.84 -28.40 -23.50
N GLU A 430 23.69 -29.70 -23.26
CA GLU A 430 22.40 -30.31 -22.95
C GLU A 430 22.36 -30.82 -21.51
N LYS A 431 21.26 -30.54 -20.82
CA LYS A 431 20.92 -31.16 -19.54
C LYS A 431 19.55 -31.82 -19.63
N SER A 432 19.33 -32.86 -18.83
CA SER A 432 17.96 -33.37 -18.68
C SER A 432 17.10 -32.34 -17.95
N LEU A 433 15.80 -32.31 -18.26
CA LEU A 433 14.83 -31.47 -17.55
C LEU A 433 14.93 -31.69 -16.02
N SER A 434 14.99 -32.95 -15.59
CA SER A 434 15.22 -33.32 -14.18
C SER A 434 16.46 -32.65 -13.56
N SER A 435 17.61 -32.69 -14.24
CA SER A 435 18.85 -32.09 -13.74
C SER A 435 18.76 -30.57 -13.60
N ILE A 436 18.03 -29.91 -14.51
CA ILE A 436 17.80 -28.46 -14.45
C ILE A 436 16.92 -28.11 -13.25
N VAL A 437 15.80 -28.83 -13.11
CA VAL A 437 14.85 -28.67 -12.00
C VAL A 437 15.55 -28.88 -10.66
N ASP A 438 16.34 -29.95 -10.52
CA ASP A 438 17.08 -30.26 -9.30
C ASP A 438 18.09 -29.17 -8.95
N SER A 439 18.81 -28.64 -9.94
CA SER A 439 19.79 -27.57 -9.72
C SER A 439 19.11 -26.27 -9.24
N ARG A 440 17.97 -25.92 -9.83
CA ARG A 440 17.19 -24.73 -9.45
C ARG A 440 16.55 -24.89 -8.07
N MET A 441 16.05 -26.08 -7.76
CA MET A 441 15.51 -26.43 -6.45
C MET A 441 16.60 -26.33 -5.36
N GLN A 442 17.81 -26.81 -5.63
CA GLN A 442 18.95 -26.67 -4.71
C GLN A 442 19.33 -25.19 -4.48
N ALA A 443 19.23 -24.34 -5.51
CA ALA A 443 19.47 -22.91 -5.36
C ALA A 443 18.41 -22.21 -4.52
N LEU A 444 17.12 -22.53 -4.72
CA LEU A 444 16.02 -22.02 -3.89
C LEU A 444 16.16 -22.45 -2.42
N LYS A 445 16.64 -23.68 -2.19
CA LYS A 445 16.97 -24.19 -0.84
C LYS A 445 18.25 -23.56 -0.25
N GLY A 446 19.02 -22.81 -1.03
CA GLY A 446 20.28 -22.18 -0.62
C GLY A 446 21.45 -23.15 -0.48
N THR A 447 21.37 -24.36 -1.06
CA THR A 447 22.44 -25.38 -0.98
C THR A 447 23.37 -25.36 -2.20
N ALA A 448 23.01 -24.63 -3.25
CA ALA A 448 23.80 -24.44 -4.46
C ALA A 448 23.48 -23.08 -5.09
N SER A 449 24.13 -22.76 -6.22
CA SER A 449 23.78 -21.61 -7.05
C SER A 449 23.27 -22.07 -8.41
N ALA A 450 22.23 -21.40 -8.90
CA ALA A 450 21.68 -21.62 -10.23
C ALA A 450 21.06 -20.32 -10.74
N SER A 451 20.67 -20.33 -12.01
CA SER A 451 20.01 -19.20 -12.66
C SER A 451 18.75 -19.66 -13.40
N THR A 452 17.81 -18.74 -13.53
CA THR A 452 16.64 -18.91 -14.39
C THR A 452 16.98 -18.49 -15.81
N PHE A 453 16.42 -19.23 -16.76
CA PHE A 453 16.43 -18.97 -18.20
C PHE A 453 15.19 -19.65 -18.79
N PRO A 454 14.56 -19.09 -19.84
CA PRO A 454 13.45 -19.77 -20.52
C PRO A 454 13.87 -21.16 -20.99
N LEU A 455 13.08 -22.21 -20.69
CA LEU A 455 13.46 -23.59 -21.02
C LEU A 455 13.08 -24.00 -22.45
N PHE A 456 12.11 -23.32 -23.09
CA PHE A 456 11.64 -23.62 -24.44
C PHE A 456 11.37 -22.34 -25.24
N GLY A 457 11.87 -22.27 -26.49
CA GLY A 457 11.65 -21.17 -27.43
C GLY A 457 12.63 -21.14 -28.61
N ASP A 458 12.14 -21.37 -29.82
CA ASP A 458 12.90 -21.49 -31.09
C ASP A 458 13.10 -20.15 -31.85
N SER A 459 12.98 -18.99 -31.20
CA SER A 459 13.17 -17.69 -31.89
C SER A 459 14.31 -16.86 -31.29
N PRO A 460 15.39 -16.58 -32.06
CA PRO A 460 16.54 -15.79 -31.62
C PRO A 460 16.24 -14.31 -31.30
N ALA A 461 15.00 -13.84 -31.39
CA ALA A 461 14.65 -12.41 -31.40
C ALA A 461 13.89 -11.90 -30.16
N ARG A 462 13.63 -12.73 -29.13
CA ARG A 462 13.18 -12.26 -27.79
C ARG A 462 14.07 -12.77 -26.65
N ALA A 463 15.21 -13.37 -26.98
CA ALA A 463 16.15 -14.00 -26.08
C ALA A 463 17.13 -13.02 -25.39
N TYR A 464 16.63 -11.88 -24.90
CA TYR A 464 17.42 -10.92 -24.10
C TYR A 464 17.19 -11.04 -22.59
N GLY A 465 16.60 -12.14 -22.11
CA GLY A 465 16.68 -12.49 -20.70
C GLY A 465 18.05 -13.09 -20.38
N GLN A 466 19.02 -12.28 -19.97
CA GLN A 466 20.23 -12.82 -19.33
C GLN A 466 19.83 -13.77 -18.21
N ALA A 467 20.59 -14.86 -18.03
CA ALA A 467 20.35 -15.80 -16.94
C ALA A 467 20.29 -15.03 -15.61
N LYS A 468 19.12 -15.03 -14.94
CA LYS A 468 18.93 -14.28 -13.70
C LYS A 468 19.29 -15.16 -12.50
N PRO A 469 20.02 -14.66 -11.50
CA PRO A 469 20.37 -15.46 -10.33
C PRO A 469 19.11 -15.86 -9.56
N ILE A 470 19.11 -17.09 -9.03
CA ILE A 470 18.08 -17.55 -8.10
C ILE A 470 18.49 -17.16 -6.68
N HIS A 471 17.62 -16.45 -5.97
CA HIS A 471 17.80 -16.15 -4.55
C HIS A 471 17.10 -17.21 -3.70
N SER A 472 17.74 -17.68 -2.64
CA SER A 472 17.13 -18.69 -1.77
C SER A 472 15.95 -18.12 -1.00
N TRP A 473 14.97 -18.95 -0.64
CA TRP A 473 13.85 -18.54 0.21
C TRP A 473 14.33 -17.95 1.54
N SER A 474 15.40 -18.51 2.12
CA SER A 474 16.01 -17.99 3.34
C SER A 474 16.65 -16.61 3.17
N ALA A 475 17.25 -16.31 2.01
CA ALA A 475 17.81 -15.00 1.72
C ALA A 475 16.69 -13.96 1.54
N ILE A 476 15.61 -14.34 0.85
CA ILE A 476 14.41 -13.51 0.68
C ILE A 476 13.80 -13.14 2.03
N LEU A 477 13.53 -14.13 2.89
CA LEU A 477 12.93 -13.89 4.21
C LEU A 477 13.82 -12.99 5.10
N LYS A 478 15.15 -13.14 5.02
CA LYS A 478 16.09 -12.27 5.72
C LYS A 478 16.04 -10.83 5.23
N GLU A 479 15.95 -10.62 3.92
CA GLU A 479 15.88 -9.27 3.36
C GLU A 479 14.54 -8.60 3.68
N ILE A 480 13.42 -9.35 3.63
CA ILE A 480 12.11 -8.85 4.07
C ILE A 480 12.18 -8.41 5.54
N LYS A 481 12.69 -9.28 6.43
CA LYS A 481 12.80 -8.98 7.87
C LYS A 481 13.68 -7.76 8.16
N LYS A 482 14.71 -7.54 7.35
CA LYS A 482 15.61 -6.39 7.47
C LYS A 482 14.94 -5.06 7.09
N ARG A 483 14.00 -5.09 6.12
CA ARG A 483 13.31 -3.90 5.60
C ARG A 483 12.06 -3.56 6.40
N ALA A 484 11.30 -4.57 6.82
CA ALA A 484 10.03 -4.43 7.52
C ALA A 484 10.19 -3.94 8.96
N ALA A 485 9.08 -3.62 9.63
CA ALA A 485 9.06 -3.31 11.05
C ALA A 485 9.64 -4.49 11.89
N PRO A 486 10.27 -4.23 13.05
CA PRO A 486 10.88 -5.28 13.86
C PRO A 486 9.92 -6.41 14.29
N ASP A 487 8.65 -6.06 14.51
CA ASP A 487 7.55 -6.94 14.90
C ASP A 487 6.70 -7.43 13.71
N ALA A 488 7.13 -7.16 12.48
CA ALA A 488 6.39 -7.54 11.28
C ALA A 488 6.20 -9.06 11.18
N LYS A 489 4.96 -9.46 10.91
CA LYS A 489 4.60 -10.81 10.50
C LYS A 489 4.94 -11.03 9.04
N ILE A 490 5.59 -12.14 8.71
CA ILE A 490 5.97 -12.52 7.35
C ILE A 490 5.40 -13.89 7.08
N ILE A 491 4.45 -13.99 6.14
CA ILE A 491 3.79 -15.24 5.77
C ILE A 491 4.21 -15.64 4.37
N ILE A 492 4.99 -16.71 4.25
CA ILE A 492 5.32 -17.30 2.95
C ILE A 492 4.42 -18.50 2.68
N ALA A 493 3.63 -18.42 1.62
CA ALA A 493 2.69 -19.46 1.23
C ALA A 493 3.36 -20.47 0.28
N GLY A 494 2.98 -21.74 0.44
CA GLY A 494 3.32 -22.80 -0.52
C GLY A 494 2.44 -22.76 -1.78
N TYR A 495 2.57 -23.80 -2.60
CA TYR A 495 1.73 -24.06 -3.76
C TYR A 495 0.79 -25.25 -3.52
N PRO A 496 -0.41 -25.26 -4.12
CA PRO A 496 -1.31 -26.39 -4.02
C PRO A 496 -0.78 -27.59 -4.80
N GLN A 497 -1.29 -28.78 -4.48
CA GLN A 497 -1.08 -29.93 -5.33
C GLN A 497 -1.85 -29.74 -6.64
N LEU A 498 -1.13 -29.61 -7.77
CA LEU A 498 -1.77 -29.33 -9.07
C LEU A 498 -2.56 -30.50 -9.65
N LEU A 499 -2.03 -31.72 -9.51
CA LEU A 499 -2.54 -32.91 -10.19
C LEU A 499 -3.00 -33.94 -9.16
N SER A 500 -4.16 -34.55 -9.36
CA SER A 500 -4.67 -35.62 -8.49
C SER A 500 -3.76 -36.84 -8.54
N ASP A 501 -3.56 -37.51 -7.39
CA ASP A 501 -2.84 -38.77 -7.27
C ASP A 501 -3.76 -39.99 -7.41
N LYS A 502 -5.07 -39.79 -7.26
CA LYS A 502 -6.10 -40.84 -7.20
C LYS A 502 -7.10 -40.78 -8.34
N ASN A 503 -7.59 -39.59 -8.66
CA ASN A 503 -8.76 -39.40 -9.51
C ASN A 503 -8.39 -38.93 -10.92
N GLY A 504 -9.34 -38.99 -11.85
CA GLY A 504 -9.20 -38.45 -13.21
C GLY A 504 -8.30 -39.25 -14.17
N TYR A 505 -7.77 -40.39 -13.74
CA TYR A 505 -6.96 -41.26 -14.59
C TYR A 505 -7.81 -42.21 -15.42
N VAL A 506 -7.57 -42.23 -16.73
CA VAL A 506 -8.15 -43.20 -17.66
C VAL A 506 -7.08 -44.23 -18.06
N TRP A 507 -7.47 -45.50 -18.06
CA TRP A 507 -6.60 -46.62 -18.42
C TRP A 507 -6.33 -46.66 -19.93
N ASP A 508 -5.06 -46.82 -20.33
CA ASP A 508 -4.67 -47.02 -21.74
C ASP A 508 -4.04 -48.39 -22.01
N ALA A 509 -3.26 -48.92 -21.07
CA ALA A 509 -2.61 -50.24 -21.14
C ALA A 509 -2.26 -50.75 -19.72
N PRO A 510 -1.91 -52.04 -19.55
CA PRO A 510 -1.46 -52.56 -18.25
C PRO A 510 -0.26 -51.77 -17.70
N GLY A 511 -0.42 -51.16 -16.52
CA GLY A 511 0.62 -50.34 -15.87
C GLY A 511 0.73 -48.90 -16.36
N SER A 512 -0.16 -48.45 -17.26
CA SER A 512 -0.18 -47.08 -17.76
C SER A 512 -1.59 -46.47 -17.66
N SER A 513 -1.64 -45.22 -17.25
CA SER A 513 -2.86 -44.40 -17.25
C SER A 513 -2.50 -42.94 -17.45
N TYR A 514 -3.45 -42.16 -17.97
CA TYR A 514 -3.27 -40.73 -18.23
C TYR A 514 -4.33 -39.91 -17.50
N LEU A 515 -3.92 -38.72 -17.05
CA LEU A 515 -4.77 -37.69 -16.49
C LEU A 515 -5.04 -36.65 -17.58
N THR A 516 -6.31 -36.30 -17.79
CA THR A 516 -6.66 -35.16 -18.64
C THR A 516 -6.52 -33.90 -17.82
N ILE A 517 -5.64 -32.99 -18.23
CA ILE A 517 -5.37 -31.74 -17.51
C ILE A 517 -6.00 -30.51 -18.15
N GLY A 518 -6.68 -30.71 -19.28
CA GLY A 518 -7.36 -29.65 -20.00
C GLY A 518 -7.54 -29.96 -21.48
N ARG A 519 -7.85 -28.95 -22.28
CA ARG A 519 -8.15 -29.07 -23.70
C ARG A 519 -7.76 -27.81 -24.47
N VAL A 520 -7.06 -27.98 -25.59
CA VAL A 520 -6.70 -26.91 -26.52
C VAL A 520 -7.40 -27.18 -27.86
N GLY A 521 -8.33 -26.31 -28.23
CA GLY A 521 -9.25 -26.55 -29.35
C GLY A 521 -9.95 -27.92 -29.21
N PRO A 522 -9.87 -28.82 -30.22
CA PRO A 522 -10.47 -30.15 -30.11
C PRO A 522 -9.64 -31.14 -29.27
N THR A 523 -8.38 -30.82 -28.93
CA THR A 523 -7.38 -31.77 -28.45
C THR A 523 -7.28 -31.79 -26.93
N ASN A 524 -7.44 -32.96 -26.31
CA ASN A 524 -7.19 -33.12 -24.88
C ASN A 524 -5.70 -33.02 -24.56
N ILE A 525 -5.38 -32.35 -23.46
CA ILE A 525 -4.01 -32.27 -22.94
C ILE A 525 -3.88 -33.33 -21.85
N LEU A 526 -2.96 -34.27 -22.05
CA LEU A 526 -2.84 -35.48 -21.24
C LEU A 526 -1.46 -35.56 -20.57
N ILE A 527 -1.43 -35.97 -19.30
CA ILE A 527 -0.19 -36.31 -18.59
C ILE A 527 -0.26 -37.75 -18.09
N ARG A 528 0.77 -38.54 -18.38
CA ARG A 528 0.87 -39.91 -17.87
C ARG A 528 1.06 -39.94 -16.34
N LYS A 529 0.58 -40.99 -15.69
CA LYS A 529 0.66 -41.15 -14.22
C LYS A 529 2.08 -41.01 -13.65
N GLY A 530 3.10 -41.53 -14.32
CA GLY A 530 4.51 -41.39 -13.91
C GLY A 530 4.98 -39.93 -13.88
N PRO A 531 4.95 -39.20 -15.01
CA PRO A 531 5.17 -37.76 -15.07
C PRO A 531 4.33 -36.94 -14.08
N ALA A 532 3.03 -37.24 -13.94
CA ALA A 532 2.17 -36.57 -12.96
C ALA A 532 2.67 -36.76 -11.52
N SER A 533 3.11 -37.99 -11.18
CA SER A 533 3.71 -38.29 -9.88
C SER A 533 5.00 -37.53 -9.62
N TRP A 534 5.81 -37.34 -10.65
CA TRP A 534 7.03 -36.57 -10.53
C TRP A 534 6.76 -35.07 -10.35
N ILE A 535 5.82 -34.50 -11.10
CA ILE A 535 5.37 -33.11 -10.91
C ILE A 535 4.89 -32.89 -9.47
N ARG A 536 4.03 -33.78 -8.96
CA ARG A 536 3.60 -33.75 -7.55
C ARG A 536 4.77 -33.79 -6.58
N SER A 537 5.76 -34.65 -6.82
CA SER A 537 6.95 -34.75 -5.95
C SER A 537 7.76 -33.46 -5.93
N LYS A 538 7.83 -32.73 -7.06
CA LYS A 538 8.57 -31.46 -7.14
C LYS A 538 7.84 -30.30 -6.50
N ILE A 539 6.50 -30.29 -6.56
CA ILE A 539 5.68 -29.35 -5.78
C ILE A 539 5.86 -29.61 -4.27
N ALA A 540 5.79 -30.88 -3.84
CA ALA A 540 6.02 -31.25 -2.46
C ALA A 540 7.42 -30.88 -1.99
N GLU A 541 8.43 -31.08 -2.83
CA GLU A 541 9.82 -30.68 -2.56
C GLU A 541 9.97 -29.16 -2.40
N ALA A 542 9.29 -28.37 -3.25
CA ALA A 542 9.26 -26.91 -3.12
C ALA A 542 8.61 -26.47 -1.80
N ASN A 543 7.42 -27.00 -1.50
CA ASN A 543 6.70 -26.70 -0.26
C ASN A 543 7.51 -27.05 0.99
N GLN A 544 8.21 -28.19 0.99
CA GLN A 544 9.11 -28.56 2.08
C GLN A 544 10.28 -27.56 2.21
N GLY A 545 10.86 -27.12 1.09
CA GLY A 545 11.93 -26.12 1.09
C GLY A 545 11.48 -24.76 1.62
N ILE A 546 10.30 -24.30 1.21
CA ILE A 546 9.69 -23.05 1.70
C ILE A 546 9.43 -23.14 3.20
N ARG A 547 8.81 -24.24 3.67
CA ARG A 547 8.56 -24.49 5.10
C ARG A 547 9.85 -24.48 5.90
N ALA A 548 10.87 -25.21 5.45
CA ALA A 548 12.16 -25.27 6.12
C ALA A 548 12.86 -23.90 6.15
N ALA A 549 12.71 -23.07 5.12
CA ALA A 549 13.24 -21.72 5.11
C ALA A 549 12.55 -20.82 6.14
N ALA A 550 11.23 -20.88 6.25
CA ALA A 550 10.46 -20.14 7.24
C ALA A 550 10.78 -20.58 8.68
N GLU A 551 10.71 -21.89 8.95
CA GLU A 551 11.06 -22.46 10.27
C GLU A 551 12.52 -22.17 10.65
N GLY A 552 13.43 -22.23 9.67
CA GLY A 552 14.85 -21.95 9.86
C GLY A 552 15.18 -20.50 10.21
N MET A 553 14.23 -19.57 10.07
CA MET A 553 14.39 -18.20 10.59
C MET A 553 14.40 -18.16 12.12
N ASN A 554 13.83 -19.15 12.79
CA ASN A 554 13.67 -19.21 14.26
C ASN A 554 13.01 -17.93 14.84
N ASP A 555 12.09 -17.31 14.09
CA ASP A 555 11.32 -16.14 14.49
C ASP A 555 9.83 -16.50 14.44
N PRO A 556 9.07 -16.41 15.55
CA PRO A 556 7.65 -16.73 15.56
C PRO A 556 6.81 -15.83 14.63
N ASN A 557 7.33 -14.68 14.22
CA ASN A 557 6.65 -13.81 13.26
C ASN A 557 6.85 -14.25 11.80
N VAL A 558 7.71 -15.22 11.52
CA VAL A 558 7.89 -15.78 10.17
C VAL A 558 7.20 -17.14 10.10
N GLN A 559 6.15 -17.25 9.30
CA GLN A 559 5.31 -18.45 9.24
C GLN A 559 5.15 -18.98 7.82
N TYR A 560 5.06 -20.30 7.72
CA TYR A 560 4.66 -21.00 6.50
C TYR A 560 3.14 -21.20 6.46
N ALA A 561 2.51 -20.83 5.36
CA ALA A 561 1.11 -21.15 5.07
C ALA A 561 1.01 -22.42 4.21
N ASP A 562 0.40 -23.47 4.79
CA ASP A 562 0.25 -24.79 4.17
C ASP A 562 -0.97 -24.84 3.25
N VAL A 563 -0.80 -24.28 2.06
CA VAL A 563 -1.83 -24.23 1.01
C VAL A 563 -2.19 -25.63 0.51
N ALA A 564 -1.23 -26.55 0.45
CA ALA A 564 -1.46 -27.90 -0.08
C ALA A 564 -2.49 -28.65 0.76
N ALA A 565 -2.51 -28.43 2.08
CA ALA A 565 -3.51 -29.00 2.97
C ALA A 565 -4.94 -28.52 2.62
N GLU A 566 -5.12 -27.21 2.39
CA GLU A 566 -6.44 -26.62 2.07
C GLU A 566 -6.96 -27.08 0.69
N PHE A 567 -6.08 -27.44 -0.24
CA PHE A 567 -6.44 -27.92 -1.58
C PHE A 567 -6.68 -29.43 -1.68
N THR A 568 -6.69 -30.15 -0.55
CA THR A 568 -6.87 -31.62 -0.56
C THR A 568 -8.19 -32.01 -1.22
N GLY A 569 -8.13 -32.77 -2.32
CA GLY A 569 -9.32 -33.20 -3.07
C GLY A 569 -9.81 -32.20 -4.12
N HIS A 570 -9.06 -31.13 -4.36
CA HIS A 570 -9.37 -30.08 -5.32
C HIS A 570 -8.29 -29.90 -6.40
N ALA A 571 -7.49 -30.96 -6.66
CA ALA A 571 -6.49 -30.96 -7.71
C ALA A 571 -7.13 -31.26 -9.07
N ILE A 572 -6.42 -30.97 -10.16
CA ILE A 572 -6.85 -31.38 -11.50
C ILE A 572 -6.98 -32.91 -11.57
N GLY A 573 -8.16 -33.40 -11.91
CA GLY A 573 -8.54 -34.81 -11.89
C GLY A 573 -9.53 -35.18 -10.78
N ASP A 574 -9.65 -34.35 -9.75
CA ASP A 574 -10.73 -34.45 -8.77
C ASP A 574 -12.05 -33.87 -9.33
N SER A 575 -13.17 -34.11 -8.65
CA SER A 575 -14.50 -33.71 -9.14
C SER A 575 -14.71 -32.20 -9.20
N GLU A 576 -14.07 -31.45 -8.28
CA GLU A 576 -14.20 -30.00 -8.15
C GLU A 576 -12.81 -29.38 -8.06
N PRO A 577 -12.05 -29.29 -9.18
CA PRO A 577 -10.72 -28.73 -9.15
C PRO A 577 -10.79 -27.23 -8.85
N TRP A 578 -10.01 -26.78 -7.86
CA TRP A 578 -9.83 -25.36 -7.55
C TRP A 578 -8.70 -24.72 -8.36
N ILE A 579 -8.33 -25.36 -9.45
CA ILE A 579 -7.24 -25.00 -10.33
C ILE A 579 -7.81 -24.97 -11.75
N PHE A 580 -7.57 -23.89 -12.47
CA PHE A 580 -7.97 -23.79 -13.87
C PHE A 580 -7.28 -24.88 -14.69
N LEU A 581 -8.08 -25.59 -15.49
CA LEU A 581 -7.58 -26.56 -16.45
C LEU A 581 -6.77 -25.86 -17.55
N VAL A 582 -5.86 -26.59 -18.19
CA VAL A 582 -5.09 -26.07 -19.31
C VAL A 582 -6.00 -25.86 -20.52
N THR A 583 -6.20 -24.61 -20.91
CA THR A 583 -7.02 -24.24 -22.07
C THR A 583 -6.26 -23.35 -23.03
N GLY A 584 -6.77 -23.16 -24.25
CA GLY A 584 -6.12 -22.31 -25.25
C GLY A 584 -6.76 -22.42 -26.62
N SER A 585 -6.49 -21.42 -27.48
CA SER A 585 -6.94 -21.41 -28.88
C SER A 585 -6.00 -22.22 -29.79
N GLY A 586 -4.76 -22.44 -29.36
CA GLY A 586 -3.74 -23.20 -30.09
C GLY A 586 -2.54 -23.57 -29.22
N LYS A 587 -1.57 -24.33 -29.78
CA LYS A 587 -0.37 -24.78 -29.05
C LYS A 587 0.51 -23.61 -28.57
N ASP A 588 0.47 -22.50 -29.30
CA ASP A 588 1.24 -21.28 -29.05
C ASP A 588 0.41 -20.19 -28.36
N ASP A 589 -0.86 -20.48 -28.01
CA ASP A 589 -1.81 -19.54 -27.41
C ASP A 589 -2.63 -20.25 -26.32
N LEU A 590 -1.93 -20.57 -25.22
CA LEU A 590 -2.54 -21.11 -24.00
C LEU A 590 -3.12 -19.97 -23.17
N ASP A 591 -4.29 -20.21 -22.59
CA ASP A 591 -4.94 -19.31 -21.64
C ASP A 591 -4.02 -19.10 -20.43
N SER A 592 -3.69 -17.83 -20.12
CA SER A 592 -2.75 -17.46 -19.05
C SER A 592 -3.17 -17.98 -17.67
N ARG A 593 -4.47 -18.24 -17.51
CA ARG A 593 -5.10 -18.76 -16.29
C ARG A 593 -4.77 -20.22 -16.03
N SER A 594 -4.33 -20.95 -17.05
CA SER A 594 -4.01 -22.38 -16.96
C SER A 594 -3.13 -22.67 -15.74
N LEU A 595 -3.51 -23.67 -14.94
CA LEU A 595 -2.81 -24.10 -13.72
C LEU A 595 -2.84 -23.12 -12.53
N HIS A 596 -3.55 -21.99 -12.63
CA HIS A 596 -3.71 -21.05 -11.51
C HIS A 596 -4.94 -21.36 -10.65
N PRO A 597 -4.98 -20.88 -9.40
CA PRO A 597 -6.15 -21.02 -8.55
C PRO A 597 -7.39 -20.33 -9.15
N THR A 598 -8.52 -21.02 -9.08
CA THR A 598 -9.85 -20.41 -9.29
C THR A 598 -10.21 -19.48 -8.13
N ALA A 599 -11.36 -18.81 -8.19
CA ALA A 599 -11.85 -17.99 -7.08
C ALA A 599 -11.96 -18.80 -5.76
N ASP A 600 -12.42 -20.05 -5.82
CA ASP A 600 -12.46 -20.92 -4.63
C ASP A 600 -11.06 -21.36 -4.19
N GLY A 601 -10.14 -21.55 -5.13
CA GLY A 601 -8.73 -21.76 -4.82
C GLY A 601 -8.09 -20.55 -4.12
N GLN A 602 -8.43 -19.32 -4.52
CA GLN A 602 -7.97 -18.11 -3.84
C GLN A 602 -8.55 -17.99 -2.42
N LYS A 603 -9.80 -18.40 -2.19
CA LYS A 603 -10.35 -18.51 -0.82
C LYS A 603 -9.60 -19.54 0.04
N ALA A 604 -9.15 -20.64 -0.56
CA ALA A 604 -8.34 -21.64 0.14
C ALA A 604 -6.94 -21.09 0.50
N TYR A 605 -6.33 -20.30 -0.38
CA TYR A 605 -5.12 -19.53 -0.08
C TYR A 605 -5.34 -18.55 1.08
N GLU A 606 -6.44 -17.79 1.04
CA GLU A 606 -6.82 -16.88 2.11
C GLU A 606 -6.91 -17.61 3.46
N LEU A 607 -7.58 -18.77 3.49
CA LEU A 607 -7.71 -19.59 4.68
C LEU A 607 -6.37 -20.11 5.19
N ALA A 608 -5.48 -20.59 4.31
CA ALA A 608 -4.15 -21.07 4.67
C ALA A 608 -3.32 -19.95 5.32
N VAL A 609 -3.35 -18.76 4.74
CA VAL A 609 -2.63 -17.59 5.25
C VAL A 609 -3.23 -17.09 6.55
N ALA A 610 -4.56 -17.03 6.67
CA ALA A 610 -5.23 -16.67 7.92
C ALA A 610 -4.90 -17.65 9.06
N LYS A 611 -4.83 -18.96 8.78
CA LYS A 611 -4.37 -19.97 9.75
C LYS A 611 -2.93 -19.73 10.19
N ALA A 612 -2.03 -19.36 9.28
CA ALA A 612 -0.65 -19.03 9.62
C ALA A 612 -0.54 -17.74 10.45
N LEU A 613 -1.34 -16.71 10.15
CA LEU A 613 -1.38 -15.45 10.88
C LEU A 613 -1.81 -15.60 12.35
N ASN A 614 -2.72 -16.54 12.60
CA ASN A 614 -3.32 -16.79 13.92
C ASN A 614 -2.56 -17.82 14.76
N LYS A 615 -1.43 -18.38 14.28
CA LYS A 615 -0.54 -19.19 15.11
C LYS A 615 0.05 -18.32 16.22
N THR A 616 -0.30 -18.62 17.47
CA THR A 616 0.27 -17.95 18.64
C THR A 616 1.75 -18.31 18.77
N PRO A 617 2.65 -17.38 19.16
CA PRO A 617 4.03 -17.73 19.48
C PRO A 617 4.04 -18.81 20.57
N SER A 618 4.65 -19.95 20.27
CA SER A 618 4.85 -21.06 21.23
C SER A 618 5.94 -20.73 22.24
#